data_AF-A0A496R573-F1
#
_entry.id   AF-A0A496R573-F1
#
_cell.length_a   1.000
_cell.length_b   1.000
_cell.length_c   1.000
_cell.angle_alpha   90.00
_cell.angle_beta   90.00
_cell.angle_gamma   90.00
#
_symmetry.space_group_name_H-M   'P 1'
#
loop_
_entity.id
_entity.type
_entity.pdbx_description
1 polymer ?
#
loop_
_entity_poly.entity_id
_entity_poly.type
_entity_poly.pdbx_seq_one_letter_code
_entity_poly.pdbx_strand_id
1 'polypeptide(L)'
;SYILERCREGLREGVHSEISERCGGKFERLDITDVVEASNSGDRFTRNIFLEISNYIGEKLSDVANILNPERIILRGSVIDNNSFLFENINRIVKDRSLPVIASSVELVYTNDRSDIRIPGVSSYILMNYFRQ
;
A
#
# COMPACT_ATOMS: atom_id res chain seq x y z
N SER A 1 0.26 -15.37 -3.05
CA SER A 1 0.41 -14.04 -2.44
C SER A 1 -0.19 -14.07 -1.05
N TYR A 2 0.51 -13.58 -0.02
CA TYR A 2 0.07 -13.60 1.39
C TYR A 2 -1.39 -13.14 1.59
N ILE A 3 -1.79 -12.04 0.92
CA ILE A 3 -3.16 -11.50 0.99
C ILE A 3 -4.21 -12.52 0.54
N LEU A 4 -3.98 -13.19 -0.60
CA LEU A 4 -4.93 -14.16 -1.15
C LEU A 4 -5.04 -15.39 -0.24
N GLU A 5 -3.94 -15.82 0.38
CA GLU A 5 -3.99 -16.94 1.31
C GLU A 5 -4.79 -16.59 2.57
N ARG A 6 -4.52 -15.42 3.17
CA ARG A 6 -5.29 -14.91 4.31
C ARG A 6 -6.78 -14.76 4.00
N CYS A 7 -7.12 -14.31 2.79
CA CYS A 7 -8.51 -14.22 2.36
C CYS A 7 -9.15 -15.62 2.26
N ARG A 8 -8.47 -16.58 1.63
CA ARG A 8 -8.95 -17.96 1.49
C ARG A 8 -9.13 -18.66 2.83
N GLU A 9 -8.20 -18.45 3.76
CA GLU A 9 -8.29 -18.97 5.13
C GLU A 9 -9.55 -18.44 5.82
N GLY A 10 -9.76 -17.12 5.86
CA GLY A 10 -10.96 -16.55 6.49
C GLY A 10 -12.27 -16.97 5.80
N LEU A 11 -12.28 -17.14 4.48
CA LEU A 11 -13.44 -17.69 3.76
C LEU A 11 -13.73 -19.15 4.14
N ARG A 12 -12.70 -19.98 4.32
CA ARG A 12 -12.85 -21.38 4.79
C ARG A 12 -13.35 -21.44 6.23
N GLU A 13 -12.99 -20.47 7.06
CA GLU A 13 -13.50 -20.32 8.43
C GLU A 13 -14.95 -19.80 8.49
N GLY A 14 -15.54 -19.44 7.34
CA GLY A 14 -16.94 -19.01 7.25
C GLY A 14 -17.16 -17.52 7.46
N VAL A 15 -16.12 -16.68 7.31
CA VAL A 15 -16.27 -15.23 7.37
C VAL A 15 -17.15 -14.73 6.22
N HIS A 16 -18.20 -13.99 6.56
CA HIS A 16 -19.05 -13.35 5.57
C HIS A 16 -18.33 -12.12 4.99
N SER A 17 -18.10 -12.15 3.67
CA SER A 17 -17.40 -11.10 2.94
C SER A 17 -17.87 -11.03 1.48
N GLU A 18 -17.86 -9.84 0.90
CA GLU A 18 -18.25 -9.59 -0.49
C GLU A 18 -17.41 -10.44 -1.48
N ILE A 19 -16.15 -10.73 -1.13
CA ILE A 19 -15.26 -11.54 -1.97
C ILE A 19 -15.75 -12.99 -2.14
N SER A 20 -16.58 -13.49 -1.21
CA SER A 20 -17.16 -14.84 -1.30
C SER A 20 -18.20 -14.96 -2.42
N GLU A 21 -18.96 -13.89 -2.64
CA GLU A 21 -19.95 -13.78 -3.72
C GLU A 21 -19.23 -13.60 -5.06
N ARG A 22 -18.19 -12.76 -5.09
CA ARG A 22 -17.36 -12.51 -6.28
C ARG A 22 -16.65 -13.75 -6.79
N CYS A 23 -16.19 -14.63 -5.90
CA CYS A 23 -15.54 -15.88 -6.31
C CYS A 23 -16.51 -17.03 -6.63
N GLY A 24 -17.83 -16.84 -6.50
CA GLY A 24 -18.85 -17.85 -6.82
C GLY A 24 -18.65 -19.17 -6.09
N GLY A 25 -18.17 -19.12 -4.84
CA GLY A 25 -17.85 -20.30 -4.02
C GLY A 25 -16.57 -21.05 -4.40
N LYS A 26 -15.78 -20.59 -5.38
CA LYS A 26 -14.47 -21.16 -5.74
C LYS A 26 -13.34 -20.26 -5.26
N PHE A 27 -12.89 -20.46 -4.01
CA PHE A 27 -11.86 -19.64 -3.37
C PHE A 27 -10.52 -19.64 -4.12
N GLU A 28 -10.26 -20.67 -4.93
CA GLU A 28 -9.08 -20.78 -5.78
C GLU A 28 -9.05 -19.73 -6.90
N ARG A 29 -10.22 -19.21 -7.30
CA ARG A 29 -10.35 -18.19 -8.35
C ARG A 29 -10.23 -16.75 -7.86
N LEU A 30 -10.09 -16.55 -6.55
CA LEU A 30 -9.96 -15.21 -5.96
C LEU A 30 -8.72 -14.49 -6.53
N ASP A 31 -8.95 -13.34 -7.15
CA ASP A 31 -7.89 -12.46 -7.64
C ASP A 31 -7.61 -11.34 -6.62
N ILE A 32 -6.43 -10.73 -6.70
CA ILE A 32 -6.07 -9.59 -5.87
C ILE A 32 -6.93 -8.37 -6.20
N THR A 33 -7.39 -8.23 -7.45
CA THR A 33 -8.29 -7.15 -7.87
C THR A 33 -9.62 -7.22 -7.13
N ASP A 34 -10.19 -8.42 -6.94
CA ASP A 34 -11.44 -8.62 -6.20
C ASP A 34 -11.31 -8.15 -4.75
N VAL A 35 -10.17 -8.48 -4.12
CA VAL A 35 -9.87 -8.12 -2.72
C VAL A 35 -9.68 -6.60 -2.59
N VAL A 36 -8.98 -5.98 -3.54
CA VAL A 36 -8.79 -4.53 -3.58
C VAL A 36 -10.14 -3.82 -3.75
N GLU A 37 -10.96 -4.24 -4.71
CA GLU A 37 -12.28 -3.66 -4.95
C GLU A 37 -13.21 -3.78 -3.74
N ALA A 38 -13.26 -4.95 -3.10
CA ALA A 38 -14.04 -5.15 -1.88
C ALA A 38 -13.57 -4.22 -0.74
N SER A 39 -12.26 -4.03 -0.59
CA SER A 39 -11.73 -3.15 0.45
C SER A 39 -12.09 -1.67 0.25
N ASN A 40 -12.06 -1.21 -1.00
CA ASN A 40 -12.51 0.14 -1.35
C ASN A 40 -14.03 0.26 -1.15
N SER A 41 -14.79 -0.79 -1.45
CA SER A 41 -16.26 -0.83 -1.37
C SER A 41 -16.83 -0.90 0.05
N GLY A 42 -16.00 -1.19 1.05
CA GLY A 42 -16.44 -1.20 2.45
C GLY A 42 -16.43 -2.54 3.15
N ASP A 43 -15.99 -3.60 2.48
CA ASP A 43 -15.97 -4.94 3.05
C ASP A 43 -15.04 -4.99 4.28
N ARG A 44 -15.63 -5.33 5.43
CA ARG A 44 -14.92 -5.28 6.72
C ARG A 44 -13.77 -6.28 6.80
N PHE A 45 -13.93 -7.45 6.18
CA PHE A 45 -12.93 -8.52 6.25
C PHE A 45 -11.66 -8.14 5.49
N THR A 46 -11.80 -7.72 4.24
CA THR A 46 -10.69 -7.25 3.41
C THR A 46 -10.06 -5.98 3.97
N ARG A 47 -10.86 -5.05 4.49
CA ARG A 47 -10.33 -3.87 5.20
C ARG A 47 -9.50 -4.23 6.40
N ASN A 48 -9.90 -5.21 7.22
CA ASN A 48 -9.09 -5.65 8.36
C ASN A 48 -7.72 -6.18 7.92
N ILE A 49 -7.68 -6.97 6.84
CA ILE A 49 -6.42 -7.46 6.28
C ILE A 49 -5.55 -6.28 5.81
N PHE A 50 -6.12 -5.30 5.10
CA PHE A 50 -5.36 -4.12 4.67
C PHE A 50 -4.97 -3.19 5.80
N LEU A 51 -5.72 -3.14 6.91
CA LEU A 51 -5.33 -2.40 8.11
C LEU A 51 -4.06 -2.98 8.73
N GLU A 52 -3.97 -4.31 8.88
CA GLU A 52 -2.74 -4.99 9.33
C GLU A 52 -1.54 -4.63 8.45
N ILE A 53 -1.73 -4.68 7.13
CA ILE A 53 -0.69 -4.36 6.15
C ILE A 53 -0.30 -2.87 6.22
N SER A 54 -1.28 -1.98 6.34
CA SER A 54 -1.05 -0.53 6.43
C SER A 54 -0.28 -0.16 7.68
N ASN A 55 -0.55 -0.81 8.83
CA ASN A 55 0.21 -0.64 10.07
C ASN A 55 1.67 -1.02 9.86
N TYR A 56 1.93 -2.22 9.33
CA TYR A 56 3.29 -2.67 9.11
C TYR A 56 4.07 -1.75 8.15
N ILE A 57 3.46 -1.37 7.02
CA ILE A 57 4.12 -0.50 6.03
C ILE A 57 4.28 0.93 6.55
N GLY A 58 3.22 1.51 7.11
CA GLY A 58 3.20 2.88 7.61
C GLY A 58 4.22 3.10 8.72
N GLU A 59 4.36 2.15 9.65
CA GLU A 59 5.39 2.20 10.70
C GLU A 59 6.79 2.32 10.10
N LYS A 60 7.15 1.42 9.18
CA LYS A 60 8.48 1.41 8.57
C LYS A 60 8.73 2.64 7.71
N LEU A 61 7.72 3.12 6.99
CA LEU A 61 7.84 4.37 6.24
C LEU A 61 8.02 5.58 7.15
N SER A 62 7.39 5.60 8.32
CA SER A 62 7.57 6.67 9.30
C SER A 62 9.00 6.72 9.82
N ASP A 63 9.56 5.56 10.14
CA ASP A 63 10.97 5.44 10.58
C ASP A 63 11.92 5.97 9.50
N VAL A 64 11.71 5.55 8.25
CA VAL A 64 12.51 6.00 7.11
C VAL A 64 12.34 7.50 6.86
N ALA A 65 11.11 8.02 6.92
CA ALA A 65 10.84 9.45 6.77
C ALA A 65 11.54 10.26 7.87
N ASN A 66 11.54 9.76 9.11
CA ASN A 66 12.21 10.41 10.23
C ASN A 66 13.74 10.47 10.06
N ILE A 67 14.34 9.47 9.42
CA ILE A 67 15.79 9.41 9.20
C ILE A 67 16.21 10.24 7.99
N LEU A 68 15.46 10.15 6.89
CA LEU A 68 15.87 10.72 5.60
C LEU A 68 15.30 12.12 5.35
N ASN A 69 14.25 12.52 6.07
CA ASN A 69 13.49 13.75 5.84
C ASN A 69 13.18 14.01 4.34
N PRO A 70 12.54 13.06 3.63
CA PRO A 70 12.28 13.23 2.21
C PRO A 70 11.16 14.26 1.99
N GLU A 71 11.23 14.98 0.87
CA GLU A 71 10.12 15.82 0.42
C GLU A 71 8.93 14.96 -0.06
N ARG A 72 9.20 13.79 -0.66
CA ARG A 72 8.15 12.93 -1.25
C ARG A 72 8.46 11.44 -1.10
N ILE A 73 7.42 10.65 -0.83
CA ILE A 73 7.44 9.18 -0.84
C ILE A 73 6.43 8.70 -1.88
N ILE A 74 6.91 7.98 -2.90
CA ILE A 74 6.07 7.45 -3.98
C ILE A 74 5.84 5.96 -3.74
N LEU A 75 4.58 5.57 -3.55
CA LEU A 75 4.18 4.17 -3.38
C LEU A 75 3.69 3.59 -4.70
N ARG A 76 4.16 2.37 -5.02
CA ARG A 76 3.87 1.68 -6.28
C ARG A 76 3.64 0.19 -6.07
N GLY A 77 2.74 -0.36 -6.88
CA GLY A 77 2.51 -1.81 -6.96
C GLY A 77 1.04 -2.13 -7.17
N SER A 78 0.76 -3.29 -7.76
CA SER A 78 -0.60 -3.71 -8.15
C SER A 78 -1.62 -3.69 -7.01
N VAL A 79 -1.17 -3.86 -5.77
CA VAL A 79 -2.01 -3.82 -4.56
C VAL A 79 -2.25 -2.40 -4.07
N ILE A 80 -1.32 -1.47 -4.28
CA ILE A 80 -1.42 -0.09 -3.76
C ILE A 80 -2.07 0.83 -4.79
N ASP A 81 -1.69 0.69 -6.08
CA ASP A 81 -2.04 1.63 -7.14
C ASP A 81 -3.57 1.83 -7.31
N ASN A 82 -4.37 0.81 -7.00
CA ASN A 82 -5.85 0.88 -7.07
C ASN A 82 -6.53 0.70 -5.70
N ASN A 83 -5.79 0.77 -4.60
CA ASN A 83 -6.32 0.58 -3.25
C ASN A 83 -6.24 1.86 -2.45
N SER A 84 -7.23 2.73 -2.66
CA SER A 84 -7.39 4.00 -1.93
C SER A 84 -7.42 3.77 -0.42
N PHE A 85 -8.11 2.73 0.05
CA PHE A 85 -8.22 2.42 1.47
C PHE A 85 -6.86 2.11 2.10
N LEU A 86 -6.05 1.26 1.46
CA LEU A 86 -4.71 0.94 1.91
C LEU A 86 -3.81 2.18 1.92
N PHE A 87 -3.84 2.97 0.84
CA PHE A 87 -3.04 4.18 0.72
C PHE A 87 -3.36 5.21 1.81
N GLU A 88 -4.65 5.50 2.02
CA GLU A 88 -5.09 6.47 3.03
C GLU A 88 -4.63 6.08 4.43
N ASN A 89 -4.72 4.78 4.76
CA ASN A 89 -4.26 4.29 6.05
C ASN A 89 -2.74 4.39 6.21
N ILE A 90 -1.96 4.03 5.18
CA ILE A 90 -0.50 4.22 5.20
C ILE A 90 -0.16 5.70 5.40
N ASN A 91 -0.81 6.59 4.64
CA ASN A 91 -0.58 8.03 4.73
C ASN A 91 -0.87 8.56 6.13
N ARG A 92 -2.02 8.17 6.71
CA ARG A 92 -2.38 8.53 8.09
C ARG A 92 -1.30 8.08 9.08
N ILE A 93 -0.86 6.82 9.00
CA ILE A 93 0.14 6.28 9.93
C ILE A 93 1.47 7.01 9.79
N VAL A 94 1.91 7.34 8.57
CA VAL A 94 3.12 8.12 8.35
C VAL A 94 3.01 9.51 8.96
N LYS A 95 1.89 10.21 8.72
CA LYS A 95 1.67 11.54 9.31
C LYS A 95 1.61 11.51 10.83
N ASP A 96 0.99 10.48 11.41
CA ASP A 96 0.80 10.35 12.85
C ASP A 96 2.10 9.98 13.59
N ARG A 97 3.01 9.24 12.94
CA ARG A 97 4.24 8.72 13.58
C ARG A 97 5.52 9.43 13.18
N SER A 98 5.49 10.27 12.14
CA SER A 98 6.62 11.13 11.80
C SER A 98 6.73 12.34 12.75
N LEU A 99 7.94 12.86 12.91
CA LEU A 99 8.17 14.11 13.65
C LEU A 99 7.32 15.24 13.03
N PRO A 100 6.75 16.18 13.81
CA PRO A 100 5.79 17.17 13.29
C PRO A 100 6.26 17.96 12.06
N VAL A 101 7.55 18.34 12.03
CA VAL A 101 8.16 19.03 10.88
C VAL A 101 8.13 18.15 9.63
N ILE A 102 8.51 16.88 9.77
CA ILE A 102 8.54 15.91 8.67
C ILE A 102 7.13 15.56 8.24
N ALA A 103 6.21 15.33 9.19
CA ALA A 103 4.81 15.08 8.90
C ALA A 103 4.15 16.24 8.13
N SER A 104 4.56 17.49 8.38
CA SER A 104 4.04 18.65 7.64
C SER A 104 4.62 18.78 6.23
N SER A 105 5.85 18.32 5.99
CA SER A 105 6.56 18.49 4.72
C SER A 105 6.49 17.29 3.78
N VAL A 106 6.48 16.07 4.32
CA VAL A 106 6.55 14.83 3.50
C VAL A 106 5.26 14.61 2.74
N GLU A 107 5.33 14.49 1.43
CA GLU A 107 4.18 14.19 0.57
C GLU A 107 4.16 12.69 0.24
N LEU A 108 3.10 11.98 0.63
CA LEU A 108 2.88 10.61 0.15
C LEU A 108 2.02 10.66 -1.10
N VAL A 109 2.49 10.00 -2.16
CA VAL A 109 1.81 9.97 -3.46
C VAL A 109 1.74 8.54 -3.97
N TYR A 110 0.57 8.16 -4.48
CA TYR A 110 0.43 7.10 -5.47
C TYR A 110 -0.30 7.72 -6.67
N THR A 111 0.10 7.41 -7.89
CA THR A 111 -0.57 7.97 -9.08
C THR A 111 -0.70 6.92 -10.16
N ASN A 112 -1.89 6.71 -10.73
CA ASN A 112 -2.04 5.83 -11.88
C ASN A 112 -1.34 6.38 -13.14
N ASP A 113 -0.92 7.65 -13.10
CA ASP A 113 -0.18 8.27 -14.19
C ASP A 113 1.31 7.93 -14.12
N ARG A 114 1.82 7.31 -15.20
CA ARG A 114 3.25 7.08 -15.39
C ARG A 114 3.99 8.38 -15.76
N SER A 115 3.26 9.44 -16.14
CA SER A 115 3.82 10.69 -16.65
C SER A 115 4.57 11.53 -15.61
N ASP A 116 4.23 11.37 -14.33
CA ASP A 116 4.88 12.02 -13.18
C ASP A 116 6.01 11.18 -12.56
N ILE A 117 6.15 9.91 -12.96
CA ILE A 117 7.35 9.08 -12.69
C ILE A 117 8.45 9.35 -13.73
N ARG A 118 8.47 10.53 -14.34
CA ARG A 118 9.75 11.12 -14.76
C ARG A 118 10.50 11.57 -13.51
N ILE A 119 10.77 10.60 -12.63
CA ILE A 119 11.76 10.75 -11.59
C ILE A 119 13.03 11.18 -12.33
N PRO A 120 13.86 12.04 -11.73
CA PRO A 120 15.27 12.19 -12.04
C PRO A 120 16.04 10.86 -11.87
N GLY A 121 15.60 9.77 -12.52
CA GLY A 121 16.26 8.47 -12.54
C GLY A 121 17.64 8.58 -13.19
N VAL A 122 17.83 9.59 -14.03
CA VAL A 122 19.16 10.05 -14.48
C VAL A 122 19.99 10.54 -13.28
N SER A 123 19.42 11.29 -12.33
CA SER A 123 20.13 11.75 -11.13
C SER A 123 20.47 10.59 -10.19
N SER A 124 19.57 9.61 -9.98
CA SER A 124 19.91 8.40 -9.21
C SER A 124 20.96 7.53 -9.91
N TYR A 125 20.91 7.42 -11.24
CA TYR A 125 21.94 6.70 -12.01
C TYR A 125 23.29 7.42 -11.96
N ILE A 126 23.31 8.75 -12.04
CA ILE A 126 24.51 9.57 -11.86
C ILE A 126 25.06 9.42 -10.43
N LEU A 127 24.20 9.43 -9.41
CA LEU A 127 24.62 9.22 -8.02
C LEU A 127 25.23 7.82 -7.82
N MET A 128 24.65 6.77 -8.42
CA MET A 128 25.20 5.41 -8.33
C MET A 128 26.53 5.24 -9.09
N ASN A 129 26.78 6.01 -10.15
CA ASN A 129 28.08 6.01 -10.83
C ASN A 129 29.14 6.84 -10.09
N TYR A 130 28.75 7.88 -9.36
CA TYR A 130 29.68 8.73 -8.62
C TYR A 130 30.24 8.05 -7.35
N PHE A 131 29.54 7.08 -6.78
CA PHE A 131 30.02 6.24 -5.67
C PHE A 131 30.74 4.96 -6.11
N ARG A 132 31.01 4.81 -7.41
CA ARG A 132 31.68 3.62 -7.98
C ARG A 132 33.10 3.90 -8.50
N GLN A 133 33.69 5.04 -8.16
CA GLN A 133 35.13 5.31 -8.28
C GLN A 133 35.80 5.31 -6.92
#